data_AF-A0A182S689-F1
#
_entry.id   AF-A0A182S689-F1
#
_cell.length_a   1.000
_cell.length_b   1.000
_cell.length_c   1.000
_cell.angle_alpha   90.00
_cell.angle_beta   90.00
_cell.angle_gamma   90.00
#
_symmetry.space_group_name_H-M   'P 1'
#
loop_
_entity.id
_entity.type
_entity.pdbx_description
1 polymer ?
#
loop_
_entity_poly.entity_id
_entity_poly.type
_entity_poly.pdbx_seq_one_letter_code
_entity_poly.pdbx_strand_id
1 'polypeptide(L)'
;MVEWVFVVPRVVWELSVELASWSANISLGFALELRTRNSVVMHVKFTINGKLYQVSPDQLPIDATLNTFIRTKAHLTGTKFMCLEGGCGVCIVNVVDTHPVTKQRITFSVNSCLFSVYSCHGMDILTVEGIGSKATGYHPVQERLAQFNGTQCGYCSPGMVMSMYSLLEANNGNVTMEDVEKGLAGNICRCTGYRPILDAFKSFAIDAPPEDQLARRALGIVCQPDIEDLPRAKCVGCERDCSAKSCFDETVELQFVPSDRRWFRVRTVDEIFDILREENAGVGEYILVAGNTGHGVYRRRKDLRLFIDVRNVEELRNYWIGSSVIVGANVTLSELIEILREAARTDRRFAYCVELARHVEEIAHPAVRHVGTIAGNLTLKHRHPEFPSDLYLLFAALGVEMTIGK
;
A
#
# COMPACT_ATOMS: atom_id res chain seq x y z
N MET A 1 41.83 -11.15 7.77
CA MET A 1 41.95 -12.33 8.65
C MET A 1 41.90 -11.83 10.09
N VAL A 2 40.68 -11.63 10.61
CA VAL A 2 40.35 -11.53 12.04
C VAL A 2 38.94 -12.07 12.11
N GLU A 3 38.83 -13.34 12.50
CA GLU A 3 37.57 -14.03 12.75
C GLU A 3 36.97 -13.51 14.06
N TRP A 4 35.69 -13.16 14.05
CA TRP A 4 34.90 -13.05 15.27
C TRP A 4 33.96 -14.25 15.33
N VAL A 5 34.45 -15.27 16.03
CA VAL A 5 33.68 -16.44 16.44
C VAL A 5 32.77 -16.02 17.60
N PHE A 6 31.45 -16.02 17.41
CA PHE A 6 30.50 -15.98 18.52
C PHE A 6 30.06 -17.41 18.84
N VAL A 7 30.59 -17.93 19.94
CA VAL A 7 30.09 -19.12 20.63
C VAL A 7 28.83 -18.73 21.40
N VAL A 8 27.70 -19.38 21.11
CA VAL A 8 26.48 -19.29 21.93
C VAL A 8 26.18 -20.70 22.45
N PRO A 9 25.90 -20.89 23.75
CA PRO A 9 25.62 -22.21 24.32
C PRO A 9 24.33 -22.80 23.75
N ARG A 10 24.43 -24.08 23.33
CA ARG A 10 23.31 -24.96 23.01
C ARG A 10 22.32 -24.98 24.18
N VAL A 11 21.12 -24.43 23.96
CA VAL A 11 19.92 -24.84 24.69
C VAL A 11 19.01 -25.50 23.67
N VAL A 12 19.03 -26.83 23.70
CA VAL A 12 18.14 -27.70 22.95
C VAL A 12 16.80 -27.68 23.68
N TRP A 13 15.76 -27.14 23.05
CA TRP A 13 14.39 -27.45 23.47
C TRP A 13 13.92 -28.64 22.61
N GLU A 14 14.13 -29.84 23.14
CA GLU A 14 13.46 -31.06 22.69
C GLU A 14 12.00 -30.99 23.16
N LEU A 15 11.05 -30.89 22.23
CA LEU A 15 9.66 -31.18 22.51
C LEU A 15 9.44 -32.67 22.27
N SER A 16 9.63 -33.46 23.33
CA SER A 16 9.24 -34.87 23.39
C SER A 16 7.71 -34.96 23.43
N VAL A 17 7.09 -35.45 22.36
CA VAL A 17 5.69 -35.88 22.39
C VAL A 17 5.68 -37.36 22.76
N GLU A 18 5.33 -37.65 24.02
CA GLU A 18 5.06 -39.01 24.48
C GLU A 18 3.78 -39.55 23.79
N LEU A 19 3.96 -40.64 23.06
CA LEU A 19 2.88 -41.45 22.49
C LEU A 19 2.18 -42.23 23.61
N ALA A 20 1.07 -41.71 24.12
CA ALA A 20 0.14 -42.48 24.93
C ALA A 20 -0.84 -43.23 24.02
N SER A 21 -0.71 -44.55 24.01
CA SER A 21 -1.55 -45.51 23.30
C SER A 21 -2.98 -45.53 23.83
N TRP A 22 -3.96 -45.18 23.00
CA TRP A 22 -5.36 -45.57 23.19
C TRP A 22 -5.87 -46.25 21.92
N SER A 23 -6.09 -47.55 22.04
CA SER A 23 -6.71 -48.41 21.05
C SER A 23 -8.22 -48.20 21.01
N ALA A 24 -8.76 -47.71 19.90
CA ALA A 24 -10.15 -47.88 19.54
C ALA A 24 -10.30 -47.89 18.00
N ASN A 25 -10.71 -49.05 17.49
CA ASN A 25 -11.06 -49.28 16.09
C ASN A 25 -12.20 -48.36 15.65
N ILE A 26 -11.93 -47.41 14.76
CA ILE A 26 -12.95 -46.81 13.90
C ILE A 26 -12.38 -46.73 12.49
N SER A 27 -12.87 -47.63 11.64
CA SER A 27 -12.65 -47.62 10.19
C SER A 27 -13.38 -46.42 9.59
N LEU A 28 -12.68 -45.32 9.35
CA LEU A 28 -13.14 -44.26 8.45
C LEU A 28 -12.08 -44.04 7.37
N GLY A 29 -12.51 -44.17 6.12
CA GLY A 29 -11.65 -44.04 4.95
C GLY A 29 -10.93 -42.69 4.93
N PHE A 30 -9.63 -42.75 4.71
CA PHE A 30 -8.83 -41.61 4.28
C PHE A 30 -9.35 -41.15 2.91
N ALA A 31 -10.27 -40.19 2.93
CA ALA A 31 -10.40 -39.26 1.81
C ALA A 31 -9.23 -38.29 1.95
N LEU A 32 -8.26 -38.37 1.03
CA LEU A 32 -7.37 -37.24 0.76
C LEU A 32 -8.28 -36.05 0.45
N GLU A 33 -8.42 -35.11 1.39
CA GLU A 33 -8.86 -33.75 1.06
C GLU A 33 -7.76 -33.15 0.19
N LEU A 34 -7.89 -33.35 -1.12
CA LEU A 34 -7.33 -32.45 -2.11
C LEU A 34 -7.84 -31.07 -1.71
N ARG A 35 -6.98 -30.25 -1.07
CA ARG A 35 -7.18 -28.79 -0.99
C ARG A 35 -7.50 -28.35 -2.40
N THR A 36 -8.77 -28.08 -2.68
CA THR A 36 -9.19 -27.45 -3.93
C THR A 36 -8.46 -26.12 -3.96
N ARG A 37 -7.38 -26.01 -4.73
CA ARG A 37 -6.77 -24.71 -5.07
C ARG A 37 -7.95 -23.84 -5.51
N ASN A 38 -8.18 -22.70 -4.84
CA ASN A 38 -9.15 -21.69 -5.29
C ASN A 38 -8.97 -21.49 -6.80
N SER A 39 -10.06 -21.28 -7.54
CA SER A 39 -10.02 -21.17 -9.00
C SER A 39 -8.88 -20.25 -9.44
N VAL A 40 -7.87 -20.82 -10.11
CA VAL A 40 -6.70 -20.07 -10.61
C VAL A 40 -7.17 -19.24 -11.80
N VAL A 41 -6.94 -17.94 -11.76
CA VAL A 41 -7.27 -17.02 -12.86
C VAL A 41 -6.00 -16.53 -13.55
N MET A 42 -6.05 -16.51 -14.89
CA MET A 42 -4.95 -16.07 -15.76
C MET A 42 -5.04 -14.57 -16.10
N HIS A 43 -5.73 -13.79 -15.28
CA HIS A 43 -5.94 -12.36 -15.45
C HIS A 43 -6.19 -11.64 -14.13
N VAL A 44 -5.95 -10.33 -14.15
CA VAL A 44 -6.17 -9.42 -13.02
C VAL A 44 -7.43 -8.60 -13.26
N LYS A 45 -8.35 -8.60 -12.29
CA LYS A 45 -9.62 -7.86 -12.34
C LYS A 45 -9.62 -6.75 -11.30
N PHE A 46 -10.01 -5.54 -11.69
CA PHE A 46 -10.11 -4.39 -10.79
C PHE A 46 -10.99 -3.31 -11.41
N THR A 47 -11.41 -2.33 -10.63
CA THR A 47 -12.22 -1.21 -11.13
C THR A 47 -11.41 0.07 -11.23
N ILE A 48 -11.69 0.90 -12.24
CA ILE A 48 -11.23 2.29 -12.30
C ILE A 48 -12.44 3.18 -12.50
N ASN A 49 -12.68 4.12 -11.58
CA ASN A 49 -13.83 5.03 -11.60
C ASN A 49 -15.15 4.25 -11.80
N GLY A 50 -15.26 3.11 -11.11
CA GLY A 50 -16.40 2.20 -11.21
C GLY A 50 -16.44 1.28 -12.43
N LYS A 51 -15.66 1.53 -13.48
CA LYS A 51 -15.64 0.62 -14.64
C LYS A 51 -14.75 -0.59 -14.36
N LEU A 52 -15.26 -1.80 -14.56
CA LEU A 52 -14.48 -3.04 -14.45
C LEU A 52 -13.47 -3.17 -15.60
N TYR A 53 -12.23 -3.49 -15.25
CA TYR A 53 -11.14 -3.80 -16.16
C TYR A 53 -10.58 -5.19 -15.90
N GLN A 54 -10.11 -5.83 -16.96
CA GLN A 54 -9.42 -7.12 -16.93
C GLN A 54 -8.09 -6.97 -17.68
N VAL A 55 -7.00 -7.45 -17.07
CA VAL A 55 -5.66 -7.36 -17.62
C VAL A 55 -5.03 -8.74 -17.68
N SER A 56 -4.60 -9.12 -18.87
CA SER A 56 -3.95 -10.40 -19.15
C SER A 56 -2.50 -10.20 -19.64
N PRO A 57 -1.62 -11.23 -19.52
CA PRO A 57 -0.20 -11.13 -19.88
C PRO A 57 0.09 -10.80 -21.35
N ASP A 58 -0.84 -11.07 -22.26
CA ASP A 58 -0.74 -10.77 -23.69
C ASP A 58 -0.95 -9.27 -24.00
N GLN A 59 -1.56 -8.52 -23.08
CA GLN A 59 -1.98 -7.13 -23.32
C GLN A 59 -0.96 -6.09 -22.85
N LEU A 60 -0.14 -6.46 -21.87
CA LEU A 60 0.80 -5.60 -21.18
C LEU A 60 2.02 -6.41 -20.71
N PRO A 61 3.21 -5.79 -20.67
CA PRO A 61 4.39 -6.44 -20.09
C PRO A 61 4.29 -6.53 -18.57
N ILE A 62 4.97 -7.50 -17.96
CA ILE A 62 4.95 -7.75 -16.51
C ILE A 62 5.42 -6.57 -15.63
N ASP A 63 6.17 -5.62 -16.19
CA ASP A 63 6.58 -4.39 -15.50
C ASP A 63 5.61 -3.22 -15.70
N ALA A 64 4.46 -3.46 -16.36
CA ALA A 64 3.45 -2.45 -16.58
C ALA A 64 2.95 -1.85 -15.27
N THR A 65 3.01 -0.52 -15.22
CA THR A 65 2.56 0.27 -14.08
C THR A 65 1.08 0.57 -14.19
N LEU A 66 0.43 0.79 -13.05
CA LEU A 66 -0.96 1.26 -12.99
C LEU A 66 -1.11 2.58 -13.76
N ASN A 67 -0.12 3.49 -13.67
CA ASN A 67 -0.14 4.74 -14.43
C ASN A 67 -0.17 4.51 -15.96
N THR A 68 0.68 3.61 -16.46
CA THR A 68 0.71 3.25 -17.88
C THR A 68 -0.65 2.71 -18.31
N PHE A 69 -1.25 1.82 -17.51
CA PHE A 69 -2.57 1.27 -17.81
C PHE A 69 -3.66 2.34 -17.85
N ILE A 70 -3.75 3.17 -16.80
CA ILE A 70 -4.72 4.28 -16.68
C ILE A 70 -4.69 5.16 -17.93
N ARG A 71 -3.49 5.52 -18.39
CA ARG A 71 -3.33 6.47 -19.50
C ARG A 71 -3.50 5.85 -20.88
N THR A 72 -2.99 4.63 -21.09
CA THR A 72 -2.89 4.02 -22.43
C THR A 72 -4.00 3.03 -22.74
N LYS A 73 -4.61 2.40 -21.73
CA LYS A 73 -5.68 1.40 -21.89
C LYS A 73 -7.02 1.92 -21.39
N ALA A 74 -7.04 2.62 -20.24
CA ALA A 74 -8.27 3.24 -19.75
C ALA A 74 -8.52 4.64 -20.36
N HIS A 75 -7.52 5.23 -21.02
CA HIS A 75 -7.57 6.56 -21.64
C HIS A 75 -7.95 7.71 -20.68
N LEU A 76 -7.65 7.54 -19.39
CA LEU A 76 -7.85 8.52 -18.34
C LEU A 76 -6.55 9.31 -18.14
N THR A 77 -6.43 10.45 -18.82
CA THR A 77 -5.16 11.20 -18.95
C THR A 77 -4.98 12.30 -17.91
N GLY A 78 -5.93 12.48 -17.00
CA GLY A 78 -5.88 13.38 -15.86
C GLY A 78 -4.76 13.00 -14.90
N THR A 79 -4.60 11.70 -14.60
CA THR A 79 -3.42 11.20 -13.87
C THR A 79 -2.16 11.39 -14.73
N LYS A 80 -1.17 12.12 -14.21
CA LYS A 80 0.04 12.49 -14.95
C LYS A 80 1.20 11.53 -14.65
N PHE A 81 2.28 11.67 -15.41
CA PHE A 81 3.54 10.96 -15.19
C PHE A 81 4.70 11.92 -15.42
N MET A 82 5.74 11.85 -14.59
CA MET A 82 6.90 12.73 -14.71
C MET A 82 8.18 12.04 -14.24
N CYS A 83 8.37 11.93 -12.91
CA CYS A 83 9.62 11.38 -12.35
C CYS A 83 9.75 9.85 -12.46
N LEU A 84 8.62 9.11 -12.46
CA LEU A 84 8.58 7.64 -12.47
C LEU A 84 9.36 6.95 -11.33
N GLU A 85 9.58 7.67 -10.23
CA GLU A 85 10.33 7.23 -9.05
C GLU A 85 9.60 7.51 -7.73
N GLY A 86 8.34 7.97 -7.81
CA GLY A 86 7.49 8.25 -6.64
C GLY A 86 7.71 9.63 -6.00
N GLY A 87 8.72 10.42 -6.39
CA GLY A 87 9.04 11.67 -5.68
C GLY A 87 8.12 12.87 -5.95
N CYS A 88 7.50 12.98 -7.13
CA CYS A 88 6.79 14.21 -7.52
C CYS A 88 5.27 14.25 -7.25
N GLY A 89 4.64 13.11 -6.95
CA GLY A 89 3.21 13.03 -6.60
C GLY A 89 2.19 13.30 -7.72
N VAL A 90 2.59 13.70 -8.92
CA VAL A 90 1.63 14.03 -10.03
C VAL A 90 0.83 12.82 -10.55
N CYS A 91 1.26 11.61 -10.17
CA CYS A 91 0.66 10.34 -10.55
C CYS A 91 -0.21 9.72 -9.45
N ILE A 92 -0.52 10.47 -8.39
CA ILE A 92 -1.28 9.93 -7.25
C ILE A 92 -2.71 9.59 -7.67
N VAL A 93 -3.15 8.41 -7.25
CA VAL A 93 -4.52 7.92 -7.34
C VAL A 93 -4.95 7.37 -5.98
N ASN A 94 -6.26 7.32 -5.76
CA ASN A 94 -6.82 6.70 -4.56
C ASN A 94 -7.06 5.21 -4.82
N VAL A 95 -6.79 4.38 -3.82
CA VAL A 95 -7.00 2.94 -3.83
C VAL A 95 -7.88 2.58 -2.65
N VAL A 96 -8.93 1.82 -2.92
CA VAL A 96 -9.74 1.14 -1.93
C VAL A 96 -9.42 -0.35 -2.03
N ASP A 97 -9.09 -0.95 -0.89
CA ASP A 97 -8.75 -2.36 -0.78
C ASP A 97 -9.34 -2.97 0.50
N THR A 98 -9.20 -4.28 0.66
CA THR A 98 -9.52 -4.99 1.89
C THR A 98 -8.24 -5.31 2.65
N HIS A 99 -8.13 -4.85 3.89
CA HIS A 99 -6.97 -5.15 4.71
C HIS A 99 -6.86 -6.67 4.94
N PRO A 100 -5.68 -7.29 4.71
CA PRO A 100 -5.55 -8.75 4.71
C PRO A 100 -5.88 -9.40 6.05
N VAL A 101 -5.51 -8.79 7.17
CA VAL A 101 -5.80 -9.30 8.52
C VAL A 101 -7.20 -8.90 9.01
N THR A 102 -7.45 -7.60 9.19
CA THR A 102 -8.70 -7.10 9.79
C THR A 102 -9.94 -7.32 8.91
N LYS A 103 -9.75 -7.63 7.62
CA LYS A 103 -10.79 -7.73 6.59
C LYS A 103 -11.62 -6.46 6.42
N GLN A 104 -11.17 -5.33 6.95
CA GLN A 104 -11.86 -4.06 6.82
C GLN A 104 -11.52 -3.38 5.50
N ARG A 105 -12.46 -2.58 4.99
CA ARG A 105 -12.23 -1.70 3.85
C ARG A 105 -11.24 -0.61 4.27
N ILE A 106 -10.14 -0.50 3.54
CA ILE A 106 -9.13 0.54 3.73
C ILE A 106 -9.05 1.42 2.48
N THR A 107 -8.68 2.68 2.69
CA THR A 107 -8.56 3.68 1.62
C THR A 107 -7.24 4.42 1.79
N PHE A 108 -6.44 4.48 0.74
CA PHE A 108 -5.11 5.09 0.78
C PHE A 108 -4.68 5.61 -0.59
N SER A 109 -3.70 6.50 -0.59
CA SER A 109 -3.10 7.03 -1.82
C SER A 109 -1.91 6.18 -2.26
N VAL A 110 -1.68 6.08 -3.58
CA VAL A 110 -0.47 5.44 -4.14
C VAL A 110 0.12 6.24 -5.29
N ASN A 111 1.44 6.19 -5.46
CA ASN A 111 2.07 6.63 -6.70
C ASN A 111 1.84 5.58 -7.79
N SER A 112 0.85 5.81 -8.68
CA SER A 112 0.49 4.85 -9.73
C SER A 112 1.65 4.48 -10.68
N CYS A 113 2.70 5.30 -10.76
CA CYS A 113 3.88 5.02 -11.59
C CYS A 113 4.80 3.92 -11.02
N LEU A 114 4.69 3.59 -9.73
CA LEU A 114 5.45 2.50 -9.10
C LEU A 114 4.57 1.28 -8.80
N PHE A 115 3.27 1.48 -8.71
CA PHE A 115 2.32 0.42 -8.42
C PHE A 115 2.12 -0.48 -9.65
N SER A 116 2.30 -1.80 -9.48
CA SER A 116 2.09 -2.77 -10.58
C SER A 116 0.61 -2.87 -10.90
N VAL A 117 0.27 -2.91 -12.20
CA VAL A 117 -1.12 -3.18 -12.60
C VAL A 117 -1.57 -4.59 -12.16
N TYR A 118 -0.65 -5.55 -12.12
CA TYR A 118 -0.94 -6.93 -11.71
C TYR A 118 -1.20 -7.07 -10.20
N SER A 119 -0.75 -6.09 -9.43
CA SER A 119 -1.09 -5.94 -8.03
C SER A 119 -2.50 -5.35 -7.82
N CYS A 120 -3.20 -4.88 -8.85
CA CYS A 120 -4.51 -4.24 -8.64
C CYS A 120 -5.66 -5.24 -8.42
N HIS A 121 -5.42 -6.56 -8.46
CA HIS A 121 -6.49 -7.56 -8.37
C HIS A 121 -7.38 -7.37 -7.13
N GLY A 122 -8.67 -7.12 -7.38
CA GLY A 122 -9.71 -6.86 -6.40
C GLY A 122 -9.74 -5.47 -5.77
N MET A 123 -8.95 -4.54 -6.29
CA MET A 123 -8.93 -3.14 -5.83
C MET A 123 -9.91 -2.29 -6.61
N ASP A 124 -10.37 -1.21 -5.96
CA ASP A 124 -11.09 -0.13 -6.61
C ASP A 124 -10.21 1.11 -6.67
N ILE A 125 -9.93 1.55 -7.90
CA ILE A 125 -9.03 2.66 -8.19
C ILE A 125 -9.88 3.87 -8.57
N LEU A 126 -9.60 5.01 -7.92
CA LEU A 126 -10.26 6.26 -8.24
C LEU A 126 -9.23 7.29 -8.72
N THR A 127 -9.46 7.84 -9.91
CA THR A 127 -8.63 8.90 -10.51
C THR A 127 -9.31 10.26 -10.37
N VAL A 128 -8.59 11.33 -10.76
CA VAL A 128 -9.13 12.70 -10.72
C VAL A 128 -10.41 12.87 -11.54
N GLU A 129 -10.56 12.12 -12.62
CA GLU A 129 -11.77 12.12 -13.45
C GLU A 129 -12.95 11.43 -12.77
N GLY A 130 -12.68 10.51 -11.82
CA GLY A 130 -13.70 9.72 -11.13
C GLY A 130 -14.42 10.47 -10.02
N ILE A 131 -13.74 11.43 -9.37
CA ILE A 131 -14.35 12.22 -8.29
C ILE A 131 -15.22 13.37 -8.79
N GLY A 132 -15.02 13.82 -10.04
CA GLY A 132 -15.73 14.97 -10.58
C GLY A 132 -15.17 15.47 -11.90
N SER A 133 -16.03 16.12 -12.69
CA SER A 133 -15.71 16.63 -14.03
C SER A 133 -16.64 17.79 -14.41
N LYS A 134 -16.33 18.49 -15.51
CA LYS A 134 -17.25 19.51 -16.06
C LYS A 134 -18.63 18.94 -16.41
N ALA A 135 -18.73 17.66 -16.77
CA ALA A 135 -19.99 17.02 -17.16
C ALA A 135 -20.83 16.57 -15.96
N THR A 136 -20.19 16.20 -14.85
CA THR A 136 -20.83 15.59 -13.67
C THR A 136 -20.86 16.50 -12.44
N GLY A 137 -20.23 17.68 -12.53
CA GLY A 137 -19.94 18.54 -11.39
C GLY A 137 -18.55 18.25 -10.82
N TYR A 138 -17.89 19.29 -10.33
CA TYR A 138 -16.57 19.16 -9.70
C TYR A 138 -16.71 18.81 -8.23
N HIS A 139 -15.80 17.97 -7.74
CA HIS A 139 -15.71 17.67 -6.31
C HIS A 139 -15.25 18.93 -5.55
N PRO A 140 -15.69 19.16 -4.29
CA PRO A 140 -15.24 20.32 -3.50
C PRO A 140 -13.73 20.51 -3.45
N VAL A 141 -12.95 19.42 -3.39
CA VAL A 141 -11.48 19.46 -3.44
C VAL A 141 -10.96 20.04 -4.76
N GLN A 142 -11.58 19.72 -5.90
CA GLN A 142 -11.24 20.30 -7.21
C GLN A 142 -11.62 21.78 -7.26
N GLU A 143 -12.83 22.11 -6.80
CA GLU A 143 -13.35 23.49 -6.80
C GLU A 143 -12.51 24.42 -5.94
N ARG A 144 -12.21 24.03 -4.69
CA ARG A 144 -11.43 24.87 -3.77
C ARG A 144 -10.02 25.11 -4.28
N LEU A 145 -9.36 24.09 -4.83
CA LEU A 145 -8.02 24.28 -5.41
C LEU A 145 -8.04 25.34 -6.52
N ALA A 146 -9.08 25.34 -7.36
CA ALA A 146 -9.22 26.34 -8.42
C ALA A 146 -9.57 27.73 -7.87
N GLN A 147 -10.54 27.82 -6.96
CA GLN A 147 -11.03 29.08 -6.38
C GLN A 147 -9.95 29.84 -5.60
N PHE A 148 -9.07 29.13 -4.92
CA PHE A 148 -7.96 29.71 -4.16
C PHE A 148 -6.72 30.01 -5.02
N ASN A 149 -6.83 29.93 -6.35
CA ASN A 149 -5.69 30.08 -7.27
C ASN A 149 -4.55 29.09 -6.99
N GLY A 150 -4.89 27.90 -6.47
CA GLY A 150 -3.95 26.81 -6.20
C GLY A 150 -3.46 26.10 -7.47
N THR A 151 -3.73 26.66 -8.65
CA THR A 151 -3.32 26.13 -9.95
C THR A 151 -2.76 27.22 -10.85
N GLN A 152 -1.66 26.93 -11.55
CA GLN A 152 -1.10 27.77 -12.62
C GLN A 152 -0.96 26.93 -13.90
N CYS A 153 0.15 26.20 -14.07
CA CYS A 153 0.32 25.30 -15.22
C CYS A 153 -0.62 24.08 -15.20
N GLY A 154 -1.18 23.74 -14.03
CA GLY A 154 -2.15 22.66 -13.85
C GLY A 154 -1.58 21.23 -13.85
N TYR A 155 -0.28 21.04 -14.12
CA TYR A 155 0.27 19.68 -14.28
C TYR A 155 0.28 18.87 -12.98
N CYS A 156 0.59 19.49 -11.84
CA CYS A 156 0.58 18.84 -10.53
C CYS A 156 -0.81 18.73 -9.90
N SER A 157 -1.78 19.51 -10.38
CA SER A 157 -3.08 19.69 -9.73
C SER A 157 -3.86 18.38 -9.57
N PRO A 158 -3.90 17.45 -10.54
CA PRO A 158 -4.51 16.13 -10.34
C PRO A 158 -3.93 15.35 -9.15
N GLY A 159 -2.61 15.34 -9.00
CA GLY A 159 -1.95 14.67 -7.89
C GLY A 159 -2.28 15.33 -6.54
N MET A 160 -2.27 16.67 -6.49
CA MET A 160 -2.66 17.44 -5.30
C MET A 160 -4.09 17.11 -4.87
N VAL A 161 -5.03 17.15 -5.82
CA VAL A 161 -6.44 16.81 -5.61
C VAL A 161 -6.60 15.39 -5.08
N MET A 162 -5.97 14.39 -5.70
CA MET A 162 -6.13 13.00 -5.27
C MET A 162 -5.45 12.71 -3.93
N SER A 163 -4.40 13.44 -3.57
CA SER A 163 -3.75 13.32 -2.25
C SER A 163 -4.68 13.86 -1.17
N MET A 164 -5.25 15.05 -1.38
CA MET A 164 -6.21 15.64 -0.45
C MET A 164 -7.50 14.81 -0.33
N TYR A 165 -8.05 14.34 -1.47
CA TYR A 165 -9.20 13.45 -1.48
C TYR A 165 -8.94 12.18 -0.66
N SER A 166 -7.80 11.52 -0.89
CA SER A 166 -7.46 10.28 -0.18
C SER A 166 -7.29 10.50 1.32
N LEU A 167 -6.70 11.65 1.71
CA LEU A 167 -6.55 12.02 3.11
C LEU A 167 -7.91 12.21 3.80
N LEU A 168 -8.81 12.96 3.16
CA LEU A 168 -10.15 13.19 3.68
C LEU A 168 -10.96 11.88 3.79
N GLU A 169 -10.94 11.05 2.74
CA GLU A 169 -11.66 9.77 2.74
C GLU A 169 -11.16 8.81 3.81
N ALA A 170 -9.83 8.73 4.01
CA ALA A 170 -9.24 7.85 5.01
C ALA A 170 -9.56 8.26 6.45
N ASN A 171 -9.89 9.53 6.68
CA ASN A 171 -10.18 10.09 8.01
C ASN A 171 -11.64 10.53 8.17
N ASN A 172 -12.53 10.15 7.24
CA ASN A 172 -13.93 10.57 7.23
C ASN A 172 -14.11 12.08 7.42
N GLY A 173 -13.31 12.90 6.72
CA GLY A 173 -13.34 14.36 6.80
C GLY A 173 -12.65 14.97 8.03
N ASN A 174 -12.35 14.18 9.06
CA ASN A 174 -11.75 14.66 10.30
C ASN A 174 -10.22 14.79 10.17
N VAL A 175 -9.77 15.87 9.54
CA VAL A 175 -8.34 16.14 9.29
C VAL A 175 -7.92 17.47 9.95
N THR A 176 -6.71 17.52 10.47
CA THR A 176 -6.11 18.77 10.97
C THR A 176 -5.31 19.49 9.88
N MET A 177 -4.96 20.76 10.10
CA MET A 177 -4.08 21.50 9.20
C MET A 177 -2.70 20.85 9.06
N GLU A 178 -2.20 20.22 10.13
CA GLU A 178 -0.94 19.46 10.11
C GLU A 178 -1.07 18.20 9.23
N ASP A 179 -2.21 17.49 9.31
CA ASP A 179 -2.47 16.33 8.45
C ASP A 179 -2.49 16.71 6.98
N VAL A 180 -3.04 17.89 6.64
CA VAL A 180 -3.03 18.43 5.28
C VAL A 180 -1.60 18.67 4.80
N GLU A 181 -0.74 19.30 5.60
CA GLU A 181 0.67 19.51 5.24
C GLU A 181 1.41 18.19 5.02
N LYS A 182 1.29 17.26 5.98
CA LYS A 182 1.90 15.92 5.89
C LYS A 182 1.37 15.14 4.68
N GLY A 183 0.07 15.24 4.41
CA GLY A 183 -0.61 14.59 3.28
C GLY A 183 -0.08 15.02 1.92
N LEU A 184 0.43 16.26 1.80
CA LEU A 184 0.95 16.83 0.55
C LEU A 184 2.48 16.72 0.41
N ALA A 185 3.17 16.13 1.38
CA ALA A 185 4.64 16.11 1.43
C ALA A 185 5.32 15.51 0.18
N GLY A 186 4.62 14.66 -0.58
CA GLY A 186 5.13 14.09 -1.83
C GLY A 186 4.58 14.70 -3.11
N ASN A 187 3.91 15.85 -3.03
CA ASN A 187 3.38 16.54 -4.19
C ASN A 187 4.26 17.76 -4.52
N ILE A 188 4.95 17.70 -5.66
CA ILE A 188 5.84 18.79 -6.06
C ILE A 188 5.12 19.77 -6.99
N CYS A 189 5.17 21.06 -6.66
CA CYS A 189 4.70 22.15 -7.51
C CYS A 189 5.82 23.17 -7.75
N ARG A 190 6.07 23.50 -9.01
CA ARG A 190 7.11 24.48 -9.39
C ARG A 190 6.57 25.89 -9.63
N CYS A 191 5.25 26.06 -9.66
CA CYS A 191 4.62 27.30 -10.12
C CYS A 191 4.00 28.12 -8.98
N THR A 192 3.22 27.48 -8.10
CA THR A 192 2.34 28.19 -7.16
C THR A 192 3.04 28.69 -5.89
N GLY A 193 4.23 28.16 -5.57
CA GLY A 193 4.87 28.41 -4.28
C GLY A 193 4.11 27.81 -3.09
N TYR A 194 3.23 26.82 -3.33
CA TYR A 194 2.45 26.05 -2.34
C TYR A 194 1.41 26.81 -1.53
N ARG A 195 1.64 28.07 -1.15
CA ARG A 195 0.74 28.86 -0.32
C ARG A 195 -0.75 28.76 -0.73
N PRO A 196 -1.15 29.07 -1.98
CA PRO A 196 -2.56 28.98 -2.36
C PRO A 196 -3.13 27.55 -2.36
N ILE A 197 -2.27 26.52 -2.47
CA ILE A 197 -2.69 25.11 -2.36
C ILE A 197 -2.99 24.78 -0.89
N LEU A 198 -2.11 25.20 0.01
CA LEU A 198 -2.29 25.01 1.46
C LEU A 198 -3.50 25.80 1.97
N ASP A 199 -3.66 27.06 1.56
CA ASP A 199 -4.84 27.87 1.90
C ASP A 199 -6.13 27.16 1.45
N ALA A 200 -6.14 26.60 0.24
CA ALA A 200 -7.28 25.85 -0.29
C ALA A 200 -7.61 24.60 0.55
N PHE A 201 -6.60 23.80 0.86
CA PHE A 201 -6.81 22.48 1.45
C PHE A 201 -6.93 22.50 2.97
N LYS A 202 -6.20 23.39 3.65
CA LYS A 202 -6.37 23.61 5.10
C LYS A 202 -7.76 24.15 5.43
N SER A 203 -8.47 24.75 4.46
CA SER A 203 -9.88 25.08 4.64
C SER A 203 -10.79 23.86 4.92
N PHE A 204 -10.37 22.64 4.61
CA PHE A 204 -11.11 21.43 5.01
C PHE A 204 -10.81 20.98 6.44
N ALA A 205 -9.80 21.54 7.08
CA ALA A 205 -9.36 21.07 8.39
C ALA A 205 -10.30 21.52 9.51
N ILE A 206 -10.46 20.65 10.51
CA ILE A 206 -11.34 20.89 11.68
C ILE A 206 -10.83 22.01 12.60
N ASP A 207 -9.53 22.29 12.56
CA ASP A 207 -8.83 23.32 13.33
C ASP A 207 -8.55 24.60 12.52
N ALA A 208 -9.15 24.74 11.32
CA ALA A 208 -9.00 25.93 10.49
C ALA A 208 -9.59 27.19 11.17
N PRO A 209 -8.89 28.35 11.16
CA PRO A 209 -9.34 29.57 11.80
C PRO A 209 -10.74 30.04 11.33
N PRO A 210 -11.57 30.65 12.21
CA PRO A 210 -12.89 31.16 11.84
C PRO A 210 -12.88 32.24 10.75
N GLU A 211 -11.77 32.96 10.60
CA GLU A 211 -11.57 33.99 9.58
C GLU A 211 -11.34 33.40 8.17
N ASP A 212 -10.64 32.26 8.08
CA ASP A 212 -10.59 31.44 6.87
C ASP A 212 -11.97 30.84 6.58
N GLN A 213 -12.75 30.55 7.63
CA GLN A 213 -14.17 30.18 7.49
C GLN A 213 -15.05 31.34 7.00
N LEU A 214 -14.67 32.59 7.28
CA LEU A 214 -15.37 33.81 6.85
C LEU A 214 -14.99 34.21 5.40
N ALA A 215 -13.72 34.01 5.02
CA ALA A 215 -13.25 34.14 3.64
C ALA A 215 -14.01 33.19 2.69
N ARG A 216 -14.43 32.01 3.18
CA ARG A 216 -15.37 31.11 2.47
C ARG A 216 -16.67 31.82 2.11
N ARG A 217 -17.30 32.53 3.05
CA ARG A 217 -18.56 33.25 2.81
C ARG A 217 -18.38 34.43 1.87
N ALA A 218 -17.27 35.17 2.00
CA ALA A 218 -16.96 36.33 1.17
C ALA A 218 -16.65 35.96 -0.30
N LEU A 219 -16.09 34.77 -0.54
CA LEU A 219 -15.87 34.22 -1.88
C LEU A 219 -17.13 33.54 -2.49
N GLY A 220 -18.29 33.61 -1.82
CA GLY A 220 -19.51 32.96 -2.28
C GLY A 220 -19.48 31.43 -2.15
N ILE A 221 -18.56 30.88 -1.35
CA ILE A 221 -18.53 29.45 -1.01
C ILE A 221 -19.68 29.22 -0.03
N VAL A 222 -20.87 28.97 -0.57
CA VAL A 222 -21.99 28.36 0.15
C VAL A 222 -21.46 27.13 0.88
N CYS A 223 -21.91 26.86 2.10
CA CYS A 223 -21.57 25.65 2.84
C CYS A 223 -21.69 24.44 1.90
N GLN A 224 -20.57 24.03 1.31
CA GLN A 224 -20.49 22.82 0.52
C GLN A 224 -20.77 21.68 1.49
N PRO A 225 -21.47 20.62 1.05
CA PRO A 225 -21.62 19.41 1.86
C PRO A 225 -20.23 18.99 2.35
N ASP A 226 -20.13 18.59 3.62
CA ASP A 226 -18.87 18.03 4.12
C ASP A 226 -18.58 16.72 3.36
N ILE A 227 -17.34 16.24 3.33
CA ILE A 227 -17.00 15.08 2.48
C ILE A 227 -17.81 13.83 2.88
N GLU A 228 -18.16 13.71 4.15
CA GLU A 228 -19.04 12.70 4.71
C GLU A 228 -20.50 12.80 4.22
N ASP A 229 -20.92 13.99 3.78
CA ASP A 229 -22.24 14.24 3.19
C ASP A 229 -22.26 13.92 1.69
N LEU A 230 -21.09 13.77 1.06
CA LEU A 230 -20.99 13.38 -0.34
C LEU A 230 -21.23 11.88 -0.49
N PRO A 231 -21.94 11.45 -1.55
CA PRO A 231 -22.10 10.04 -1.83
C PRO A 231 -20.72 9.41 -2.05
N ARG A 232 -20.27 8.58 -1.10
CA ARG A 232 -19.08 7.74 -1.25
C ARG A 232 -19.19 6.96 -2.55
N ALA A 233 -18.08 6.81 -3.26
CA ALA A 233 -18.03 5.94 -4.43
C ALA A 233 -18.52 4.54 -4.01
N LYS A 234 -19.73 4.17 -4.46
CA LYS A 234 -20.30 2.84 -4.23
C LYS A 234 -19.43 1.83 -4.98
N CYS A 235 -19.15 0.70 -4.35
CA CYS A 235 -18.42 -0.39 -5.01
C CYS A 235 -19.19 -0.83 -6.25
N VAL A 236 -18.62 -0.63 -7.44
CA VAL A 236 -19.35 -0.89 -8.71
C VAL A 236 -19.44 -2.39 -9.04
N GLY A 237 -18.83 -3.24 -8.22
CA GLY A 237 -18.97 -4.70 -8.30
C GLY A 237 -20.23 -5.27 -7.61
N CYS A 238 -20.92 -4.50 -6.76
CA CYS A 238 -22.14 -4.97 -6.11
C CYS A 238 -23.04 -3.81 -5.66
N GLU A 239 -24.34 -3.87 -5.98
CA GLU A 239 -25.35 -2.88 -5.56
C GLU A 239 -25.69 -2.95 -4.05
N ARG A 240 -24.79 -3.48 -3.21
CA ARG A 240 -24.96 -3.62 -1.76
C ARG A 240 -23.99 -2.70 -1.01
N ASP A 241 -24.41 -2.25 0.17
CA ASP A 241 -23.52 -1.69 1.18
C ASP A 241 -22.57 -2.81 1.65
N CYS A 242 -21.47 -3.00 0.92
CA CYS A 242 -20.55 -4.10 1.13
C CYS A 242 -19.68 -3.83 2.36
N SER A 243 -19.96 -4.56 3.45
CA SER A 243 -19.05 -4.74 4.57
C SER A 243 -17.89 -5.67 4.17
N ALA A 244 -17.01 -5.18 3.31
CA ALA A 244 -15.67 -5.71 3.07
C ALA A 244 -15.54 -7.25 3.04
N LYS A 245 -15.95 -7.86 1.93
CA LYS A 245 -15.24 -9.03 1.39
C LYS A 245 -14.63 -8.59 0.08
N SER A 246 -13.33 -8.81 -0.11
CA SER A 246 -12.67 -8.65 -1.40
C SER A 246 -13.57 -9.28 -2.47
N CYS A 247 -13.97 -8.52 -3.49
CA CYS A 247 -14.94 -9.01 -4.48
C CYS A 247 -14.43 -10.22 -5.27
N PHE A 248 -13.14 -10.53 -5.12
CA PHE A 248 -12.45 -11.64 -5.74
C PHE A 248 -11.63 -12.37 -4.68
N ASP A 249 -11.84 -13.68 -4.56
CA ASP A 249 -11.09 -14.59 -3.69
C ASP A 249 -10.35 -15.66 -4.51
N GLU A 250 -10.14 -15.39 -5.79
CA GLU A 250 -9.37 -16.23 -6.69
C GLU A 250 -7.86 -16.13 -6.42
N THR A 251 -7.12 -17.20 -6.71
CA THR A 251 -5.65 -17.16 -6.80
C THR A 251 -5.28 -16.67 -8.19
N VAL A 252 -4.34 -15.74 -8.29
CA VAL A 252 -3.91 -15.19 -9.58
C VAL A 252 -2.56 -15.78 -9.94
N GLU A 253 -2.50 -16.41 -11.10
CA GLU A 253 -1.27 -16.92 -11.69
C GLU A 253 -1.20 -16.46 -13.14
N LEU A 254 -0.10 -15.79 -13.51
CA LEU A 254 0.07 -15.22 -14.83
C LEU A 254 1.38 -15.69 -15.44
N GLN A 255 1.33 -16.09 -16.70
CA GLN A 255 2.49 -16.48 -17.48
C GLN A 255 2.69 -15.54 -18.68
N PHE A 256 3.90 -14.99 -18.81
CA PHE A 256 4.25 -14.00 -19.84
C PHE A 256 5.11 -14.62 -20.94
N VAL A 257 4.47 -14.89 -22.08
CA VAL A 257 5.11 -15.42 -23.30
C VAL A 257 5.46 -14.26 -24.24
N PRO A 258 6.65 -14.21 -24.88
CA PRO A 258 7.70 -15.25 -24.93
C PRO A 258 8.75 -15.16 -23.82
N SER A 259 8.64 -14.22 -22.88
CA SER A 259 9.69 -13.94 -21.89
C SER A 259 9.91 -15.02 -20.82
N ASP A 260 9.02 -16.01 -20.73
CA ASP A 260 9.00 -17.05 -19.69
C ASP A 260 9.09 -16.48 -18.26
N ARG A 261 8.44 -15.34 -18.05
CA ARG A 261 8.31 -14.67 -16.75
C ARG A 261 6.95 -15.03 -16.16
N ARG A 262 6.89 -15.16 -14.84
CA ARG A 262 5.67 -15.56 -14.12
C ARG A 262 5.37 -14.61 -12.99
N TRP A 263 4.08 -14.42 -12.75
CA TRP A 263 3.56 -13.62 -11.65
C TRP A 263 2.55 -14.44 -10.87
N PHE A 264 2.77 -14.56 -9.57
CA PHE A 264 1.89 -15.25 -8.64
C PHE A 264 1.38 -14.25 -7.62
N ARG A 265 0.11 -14.40 -7.22
CA ARG A 265 -0.44 -13.75 -6.02
C ARG A 265 -0.74 -14.82 -5.00
N VAL A 266 -0.14 -14.67 -3.83
CA VAL A 266 -0.22 -15.66 -2.73
C VAL A 266 -1.01 -15.11 -1.55
N ARG A 267 -1.52 -16.02 -0.73
CA ARG A 267 -2.26 -15.73 0.51
C ARG A 267 -1.58 -16.23 1.77
N THR A 268 -0.68 -17.19 1.65
CA THR A 268 -0.02 -17.82 2.79
C THR A 268 1.49 -17.85 2.58
N VAL A 269 2.23 -18.01 3.67
CA VAL A 269 3.69 -18.18 3.60
C VAL A 269 4.05 -19.50 2.93
N ASP A 270 3.27 -20.57 3.16
CA ASP A 270 3.50 -21.89 2.57
C ASP A 270 3.45 -21.84 1.04
N GLU A 271 2.50 -21.10 0.46
CA GLU A 271 2.39 -20.92 -0.99
C GLU A 271 3.64 -20.27 -1.60
N ILE A 272 4.32 -19.36 -0.88
CA ILE A 272 5.59 -18.78 -1.33
C ILE A 272 6.62 -19.89 -1.48
N PHE A 273 6.78 -20.73 -0.45
CA PHE A 273 7.78 -21.80 -0.46
C PHE A 273 7.44 -22.92 -1.46
N ASP A 274 6.15 -23.23 -1.65
CA ASP A 274 5.70 -24.14 -2.68
C ASP A 274 6.10 -23.65 -4.07
N ILE A 275 5.82 -22.39 -4.40
CA ILE A 275 6.20 -21.79 -5.68
C ILE A 275 7.72 -21.78 -5.86
N LEU A 276 8.49 -21.41 -4.83
CA LEU A 276 9.96 -21.40 -4.93
C LEU A 276 10.53 -22.80 -5.21
N ARG A 277 9.92 -23.86 -4.65
CA ARG A 277 10.29 -25.26 -4.93
C ARG A 277 9.84 -25.70 -6.32
N GLU A 278 8.60 -25.44 -6.70
CA GLU A 278 8.02 -25.81 -8.00
C GLU A 278 8.80 -25.15 -9.17
N GLU A 279 9.16 -23.87 -9.03
CA GLU A 279 9.94 -23.13 -10.03
C GLU A 279 11.44 -23.42 -9.99
N ASN A 280 11.91 -24.20 -9.00
CA ASN A 280 13.33 -24.41 -8.70
C ASN A 280 14.10 -23.08 -8.64
N ALA A 281 13.49 -22.06 -8.02
CA ALA A 281 13.98 -20.69 -8.05
C ALA A 281 15.07 -20.45 -7.00
N GLY A 282 16.28 -20.16 -7.46
CA GLY A 282 17.41 -19.79 -6.62
C GLY A 282 17.35 -18.36 -6.09
N VAL A 283 18.25 -18.04 -5.15
CA VAL A 283 18.43 -16.67 -4.65
C VAL A 283 18.80 -15.74 -5.81
N GLY A 284 17.99 -14.70 -6.01
CA GLY A 284 18.21 -13.69 -7.06
C GLY A 284 17.43 -13.94 -8.36
N GLU A 285 16.75 -15.08 -8.50
CA GLU A 285 15.91 -15.39 -9.67
C GLU A 285 14.45 -14.93 -9.49
N TYR A 286 14.06 -14.62 -8.26
CA TYR A 286 12.72 -14.19 -7.88
C TYR A 286 12.72 -12.84 -7.14
N ILE A 287 11.54 -12.24 -7.09
CA ILE A 287 11.26 -11.08 -6.26
C ILE A 287 9.91 -11.22 -5.57
N LEU A 288 9.90 -10.96 -4.26
CA LEU A 288 8.66 -10.76 -3.51
C LEU A 288 8.21 -9.31 -3.74
N VAL A 289 7.00 -9.16 -4.27
CA VAL A 289 6.41 -7.87 -4.59
C VAL A 289 5.41 -7.50 -3.52
N ALA A 290 5.64 -6.35 -2.87
CA ALA A 290 4.66 -5.69 -2.03
C ALA A 290 4.28 -4.34 -2.67
N GLY A 291 4.67 -3.20 -2.07
CA GLY A 291 4.39 -1.88 -2.66
C GLY A 291 5.25 -1.49 -3.86
N ASN A 292 6.29 -2.26 -4.19
CA ASN A 292 7.20 -2.00 -5.32
C ASN A 292 7.89 -0.61 -5.30
N THR A 293 7.94 0.07 -4.16
CA THR A 293 8.44 1.44 -4.02
C THR A 293 9.95 1.55 -4.23
N GLY A 294 10.71 0.53 -3.85
CA GLY A 294 12.16 0.46 -4.09
C GLY A 294 12.54 0.52 -5.57
N HIS A 295 11.62 0.19 -6.48
CA HIS A 295 11.83 0.30 -7.92
C HIS A 295 12.05 1.74 -8.39
N GLY A 296 11.60 2.74 -7.63
CA GLY A 296 11.86 4.15 -7.92
C GLY A 296 13.31 4.53 -7.73
N VAL A 297 14.00 3.91 -6.76
CA VAL A 297 15.40 4.20 -6.42
C VAL A 297 16.33 3.27 -7.20
N TYR A 298 16.10 1.97 -7.08
CA TYR A 298 16.92 0.94 -7.73
C TYR A 298 16.05 0.13 -8.70
N ARG A 299 16.35 0.27 -9.99
CA ARG A 299 15.61 -0.44 -11.02
C ARG A 299 15.88 -1.95 -10.91
N ARG A 300 14.82 -2.72 -11.08
CA ARG A 300 14.88 -4.19 -11.04
C ARG A 300 15.72 -4.70 -12.19
N ARG A 301 16.41 -5.82 -11.97
CA ARG A 301 17.10 -6.52 -13.05
C ARG A 301 16.09 -7.04 -14.08
N LYS A 302 16.47 -7.01 -15.36
CA LYS A 302 15.60 -7.42 -16.47
C LYS A 302 15.44 -8.93 -16.61
N ASP A 303 16.37 -9.68 -16.04
CA ASP A 303 16.42 -11.14 -16.07
C ASP A 303 15.63 -11.82 -14.95
N LEU A 304 14.94 -11.06 -14.09
CA LEU A 304 14.03 -11.61 -13.09
C LEU A 304 12.89 -12.37 -13.79
N ARG A 305 12.78 -13.67 -13.51
CA ARG A 305 11.76 -14.55 -14.06
C ARG A 305 10.52 -14.63 -13.18
N LEU A 306 10.71 -14.66 -11.87
CA LEU A 306 9.63 -14.98 -10.93
C LEU A 306 9.21 -13.77 -10.07
N PHE A 307 7.92 -13.45 -10.08
CA PHE A 307 7.31 -12.38 -9.29
C PHE A 307 6.25 -12.98 -8.37
N ILE A 308 6.37 -12.76 -7.07
CA ILE A 308 5.42 -13.28 -6.07
C ILE A 308 4.84 -12.10 -5.30
N ASP A 309 3.60 -11.72 -5.58
CA ASP A 309 2.86 -10.68 -4.87
C ASP A 309 2.41 -11.19 -3.50
N VAL A 310 3.02 -10.65 -2.45
CA VAL A 310 2.84 -11.08 -1.06
C VAL A 310 1.94 -10.15 -0.25
N ARG A 311 1.26 -9.18 -0.87
CA ARG A 311 0.48 -8.16 -0.12
C ARG A 311 -0.64 -8.75 0.73
N ASN A 312 -1.18 -9.90 0.34
CA ASN A 312 -2.27 -10.55 1.05
C ASN A 312 -1.85 -11.72 1.93
N VAL A 313 -0.56 -11.87 2.19
CA VAL A 313 -0.06 -12.87 3.14
C VAL A 313 -0.31 -12.37 4.54
N GLU A 314 -1.33 -12.92 5.20
CA GLU A 314 -1.84 -12.46 6.49
C GLU A 314 -0.78 -12.60 7.59
N GLU A 315 -0.05 -13.72 7.58
CA GLU A 315 1.00 -14.05 8.53
C GLU A 315 2.12 -12.99 8.52
N LEU A 316 2.36 -12.35 7.37
CA LEU A 316 3.36 -11.29 7.23
C LEU A 316 2.81 -9.89 7.54
N ARG A 317 1.50 -9.73 7.75
CA ARG A 317 0.82 -8.46 8.05
C ARG A 317 0.32 -8.34 9.49
N ASN A 318 0.37 -9.42 10.26
CA ASN A 318 0.00 -9.44 11.68
C ASN A 318 1.03 -8.73 12.57
N TYR A 319 0.59 -8.32 13.76
CA TYR A 319 1.47 -7.83 14.82
C TYR A 319 0.95 -8.27 16.21
N TRP A 320 1.83 -8.23 17.21
CA TRP A 320 1.52 -8.57 18.60
C TRP A 320 2.23 -7.62 19.56
N ILE A 321 1.51 -7.10 20.54
CA ILE A 321 2.05 -6.25 21.62
C ILE A 321 1.88 -7.01 22.94
N GLY A 322 3.00 -7.48 23.51
CA GLY A 322 3.02 -8.20 24.79
C GLY A 322 4.20 -7.75 25.65
N SER A 323 5.03 -8.69 26.10
CA SER A 323 6.32 -8.36 26.71
C SER A 323 7.31 -7.74 25.71
N SER A 324 7.08 -7.98 24.42
CA SER A 324 7.79 -7.40 23.28
C SER A 324 6.76 -7.00 22.20
N VAL A 325 7.19 -6.16 21.27
CA VAL A 325 6.42 -5.81 20.07
C VAL A 325 6.94 -6.65 18.91
N ILE A 326 6.08 -7.51 18.36
CA ILE A 326 6.39 -8.35 17.20
C ILE A 326 5.59 -7.82 16.03
N VAL A 327 6.25 -7.52 14.91
CA VAL A 327 5.62 -6.92 13.73
C VAL A 327 5.93 -7.77 12.50
N GLY A 328 4.90 -8.11 11.74
CA GLY A 328 5.03 -8.83 10.48
C GLY A 328 5.86 -8.07 9.46
N ALA A 329 6.67 -8.80 8.69
CA ALA A 329 7.65 -8.21 7.78
C ALA A 329 7.01 -7.41 6.63
N ASN A 330 5.76 -7.73 6.26
CA ASN A 330 5.01 -7.09 5.19
C ASN A 330 4.06 -5.98 5.69
N VAL A 331 4.12 -5.62 6.98
CA VAL A 331 3.49 -4.41 7.53
C VAL A 331 4.03 -3.18 6.81
N THR A 332 3.13 -2.26 6.45
CA THR A 332 3.51 -1.02 5.76
C THR A 332 4.12 -0.03 6.73
N LEU A 333 4.89 0.93 6.23
CA LEU A 333 5.48 1.96 7.10
C LEU A 333 4.39 2.81 7.77
N SER A 334 3.27 3.07 7.09
CA SER A 334 2.13 3.78 7.69
C SER A 334 1.49 3.00 8.84
N GLU A 335 1.31 1.68 8.69
CA GLU A 335 0.80 0.84 9.78
C GLU A 335 1.81 0.70 10.93
N LEU A 336 3.11 0.62 10.61
CA LEU A 336 4.15 0.58 11.63
C LEU A 336 4.10 1.81 12.53
N ILE A 337 3.90 3.01 11.96
CA ILE A 337 3.74 4.26 12.75
C ILE A 337 2.60 4.11 13.76
N GLU A 338 1.44 3.61 13.32
CA GLU A 338 0.27 3.43 14.20
C GLU A 338 0.50 2.33 15.25
N ILE A 339 1.11 1.21 14.88
CA ILE A 339 1.46 0.11 15.81
C ILE A 339 2.42 0.61 16.88
N LEU A 340 3.41 1.44 16.52
CA LEU A 340 4.37 2.01 17.46
C LEU A 340 3.70 2.99 18.44
N ARG A 341 2.79 3.84 17.94
CA ARG A 341 1.99 4.76 18.76
C ARG A 341 1.02 3.99 19.66
N GLU A 342 0.45 2.89 19.20
CA GLU A 342 -0.37 1.99 20.02
C GLU A 342 0.46 1.34 21.12
N ALA A 343 1.62 0.77 20.81
CA ALA A 343 2.50 0.15 21.80
C ALA A 343 2.87 1.13 22.92
N ALA A 344 3.21 2.37 22.58
CA ALA A 344 3.52 3.42 23.54
C ALA A 344 2.34 3.81 24.46
N ARG A 345 1.10 3.76 23.94
CA ARG A 345 -0.12 4.01 24.73
C ARG A 345 -0.47 2.83 25.64
N THR A 346 -0.25 1.61 25.16
CA THR A 346 -0.59 0.37 25.87
C THR A 346 0.34 0.08 27.03
N ASP A 347 1.65 0.33 26.88
CA ASP A 347 2.63 0.06 27.93
C ASP A 347 3.73 1.13 27.99
N ARG A 348 3.99 1.65 29.19
CA ARG A 348 5.04 2.67 29.44
C ARG A 348 6.44 2.19 29.07
N ARG A 349 6.70 0.88 29.05
CA ARG A 349 7.97 0.28 28.59
C ARG A 349 8.24 0.60 27.12
N PHE A 350 7.20 0.82 26.32
CA PHE A 350 7.28 1.19 24.91
C PHE A 350 7.11 2.69 24.68
N ALA A 351 7.27 3.54 25.70
CA ALA A 351 7.15 5.00 25.53
C ALA A 351 8.10 5.58 24.46
N TYR A 352 9.26 4.94 24.25
CA TYR A 352 10.21 5.30 23.19
C TYR A 352 9.66 5.12 21.78
N CYS A 353 8.62 4.29 21.59
CA CYS A 353 8.00 4.05 20.30
C CYS A 353 7.33 5.30 19.71
N VAL A 354 6.98 6.31 20.53
CA VAL A 354 6.51 7.61 20.04
C VAL A 354 7.58 8.30 19.19
N GLU A 355 8.81 8.33 19.70
CA GLU A 355 9.93 8.97 18.99
C GLU A 355 10.35 8.12 17.77
N LEU A 356 10.30 6.79 17.90
CA LEU A 356 10.53 5.90 16.77
C LEU A 356 9.50 6.14 15.65
N ALA A 357 8.22 6.28 15.99
CA ALA A 357 7.16 6.59 15.04
C ALA A 357 7.42 7.93 14.32
N ARG A 358 7.86 8.95 15.07
CA ARG A 358 8.27 10.24 14.52
C ARG A 358 9.39 10.10 13.48
N HIS A 359 10.40 9.29 13.77
CA HIS A 359 11.47 9.03 12.79
C HIS A 359 10.98 8.25 11.57
N VAL A 360 10.05 7.30 11.73
CA VAL A 360 9.46 6.57 10.59
C VAL A 360 8.56 7.48 9.74
N GLU A 361 7.90 8.48 10.34
CA GLU A 361 7.13 9.51 9.62
C GLU A 361 7.97 10.34 8.65
N GLU A 362 9.27 10.54 8.94
CA GLU A 362 10.22 11.24 8.07
C GLU A 362 10.68 10.37 6.87
N ILE A 363 10.37 9.07 6.88
CA ILE A 363 10.72 8.18 5.78
C ILE A 363 9.74 8.40 4.63
N ALA A 364 10.21 9.07 3.57
CA ALA A 364 9.46 9.38 2.36
C ALA A 364 8.16 10.17 2.63
N HIS A 365 7.13 9.96 1.81
CA HIS A 365 5.83 10.63 1.92
C HIS A 365 4.70 9.58 2.03
N PRO A 366 3.46 9.98 2.40
CA PRO A 366 2.38 9.03 2.68
C PRO A 366 2.12 8.01 1.55
N ALA A 367 2.05 8.43 0.28
CA ALA A 367 1.77 7.52 -0.84
C ALA A 367 2.84 6.44 -1.05
N VAL A 368 4.10 6.68 -0.64
CA VAL A 368 5.14 5.64 -0.57
C VAL A 368 4.97 4.79 0.68
N ARG A 369 4.71 5.40 1.85
CA ARG A 369 4.58 4.67 3.12
C ARG A 369 3.37 3.74 3.19
N HIS A 370 2.27 4.07 2.53
CA HIS A 370 1.05 3.25 2.51
C HIS A 370 1.24 1.88 1.85
N VAL A 371 2.28 1.71 1.04
CA VAL A 371 2.57 0.45 0.34
C VAL A 371 3.99 -0.04 0.55
N GLY A 372 4.93 0.83 0.92
CA GLY A 372 6.28 0.46 1.31
C GLY A 372 6.27 -0.32 2.62
N THR A 373 6.99 -1.44 2.66
CA THR A 373 6.97 -2.37 3.79
C THR A 373 8.30 -2.43 4.51
N ILE A 374 8.29 -2.93 5.75
CA ILE A 374 9.49 -3.16 6.55
C ILE A 374 10.49 -4.05 5.81
N ALA A 375 10.05 -5.24 5.36
CA ALA A 375 10.86 -6.18 4.61
C ALA A 375 11.38 -5.59 3.31
N GLY A 376 10.56 -4.82 2.60
CA GLY A 376 10.97 -4.16 1.36
C GLY A 376 12.13 -3.18 1.58
N ASN A 377 12.07 -2.39 2.65
CA ASN A 377 13.12 -1.44 3.01
C ASN A 377 14.42 -2.16 3.45
N LEU A 378 14.31 -3.14 4.35
CA LEU A 378 15.47 -3.90 4.84
C LEU A 378 16.12 -4.75 3.72
N THR A 379 15.33 -5.35 2.84
CA THR A 379 15.84 -6.08 1.66
C THR A 379 16.59 -5.14 0.72
N LEU A 380 16.11 -3.91 0.54
CA LEU A 380 16.79 -2.91 -0.27
C LEU A 380 18.16 -2.57 0.34
N LYS A 381 18.24 -2.32 1.65
CA LYS A 381 19.50 -2.12 2.36
C LYS A 381 20.44 -3.31 2.26
N HIS A 382 19.91 -4.53 2.35
CA HIS A 382 20.72 -5.74 2.25
C HIS A 382 21.33 -5.92 0.84
N ARG A 383 20.54 -5.66 -0.21
CA ARG A 383 21.00 -5.77 -1.60
C ARG A 383 21.90 -4.61 -2.04
N HIS A 384 21.71 -3.44 -1.44
CA HIS A 384 22.42 -2.20 -1.74
C HIS A 384 22.99 -1.62 -0.43
N PRO A 385 24.18 -2.08 0.02
CA PRO A 385 24.78 -1.63 1.27
C PRO A 385 24.99 -0.11 1.36
N GLU A 386 25.08 0.58 0.23
CA GLU A 386 25.18 2.04 0.12
C GLU A 386 23.85 2.77 0.35
N PHE A 387 22.71 2.08 0.26
CA PHE A 387 21.40 2.68 0.50
C PHE A 387 21.31 3.22 1.94
N PRO A 388 21.04 4.52 2.13
CA PRO A 388 20.89 5.12 3.46
C PRO A 388 19.49 4.81 4.00
N SER A 389 19.32 3.63 4.60
CA SER A 389 18.06 3.23 5.22
C SER A 389 17.97 3.75 6.65
N ASP A 390 17.09 4.73 6.86
CA ASP A 390 16.75 5.22 8.21
C ASP A 390 16.13 4.10 9.05
N LEU A 391 15.25 3.28 8.46
CA LEU A 391 14.61 2.17 9.17
C LEU A 391 15.62 1.14 9.69
N TYR A 392 16.60 0.77 8.86
CA TYR A 392 17.68 -0.13 9.26
C TYR A 392 18.49 0.46 10.41
N LEU A 393 18.84 1.75 10.33
CA LEU A 393 19.61 2.43 11.37
C LEU A 393 18.85 2.41 12.71
N LEU A 394 17.55 2.73 12.68
CA LEU A 394 16.69 2.69 13.86
C LEU A 394 16.60 1.29 14.47
N PHE A 395 16.39 0.26 13.64
CA PHE A 395 16.26 -1.13 14.10
C PHE A 395 17.59 -1.68 14.63
N ALA A 396 18.71 -1.34 13.99
CA ALA A 396 20.04 -1.71 14.46
C ALA A 396 20.36 -1.06 15.81
N ALA A 397 20.01 0.21 16.00
CA ALA A 397 20.22 0.93 17.25
C ALA A 397 19.40 0.34 18.41
N LEU A 398 18.22 -0.19 18.13
CA LEU A 398 17.35 -0.85 19.10
C LEU A 398 17.67 -2.34 19.32
N GLY A 399 18.58 -2.93 18.53
CA GLY A 399 18.88 -4.35 18.60
C GLY A 399 17.68 -5.23 18.21
N VAL A 400 16.88 -4.81 17.23
CA VAL A 400 15.70 -5.57 16.77
C VAL A 400 16.13 -6.92 16.20
N GLU A 401 15.54 -7.99 16.70
CA GLU A 401 15.74 -9.34 16.17
C GLU A 401 14.84 -9.60 14.95
N MET A 402 15.37 -10.31 13.95
CA MET A 402 14.65 -10.65 12.73
C MET A 402 14.57 -12.16 12.56
N THR A 403 13.34 -12.68 12.51
CA THR A 403 13.09 -14.10 12.21
C THR A 403 13.02 -14.32 10.71
N ILE A 404 13.85 -15.24 10.20
CA ILE A 404 13.86 -15.62 8.78
C ILE A 404 13.20 -17.01 8.67
N GLY A 405 12.19 -17.12 7.80
CA GLY A 405 11.54 -18.40 7.50
C GLY A 405 12.55 -19.38 6.87
N LYS A 406 12.56 -20.63 7.36
CA LYS A 406 13.44 -21.70 6.87
C LYS A 406 12.68 -22.67 5.99
#